data_AF-A0A1U7SC47-F1
#
_entry.id   AF-A0A1U7SC47-F1
#
_cell.length_a   1.000
_cell.length_b   1.000
_cell.length_c   1.000
_cell.angle_alpha   90.00
_cell.angle_beta   90.00
_cell.angle_gamma   90.00
#
_symmetry.space_group_name_H-M   'P 1'
#
loop_
_entity.id
_entity.type
_entity.pdbx_description
1 polymer ?
#
loop_
_entity_poly.entity_id
_entity_poly.type
_entity_poly.pdbx_seq_one_letter_code
_entity_poly.pdbx_strand_id
1 'polypeptide(L)'
;RDAPALRRGLRFYQEQYGFVGKLVGRFYDENGAPTEALKQAEALIEEGLKLKAQSEEENRQFPPCNSEWSSSGGTRFWCSKQSGGVKRDWIGVPRKLYKPGSRDSCCVCVRTTGPPSGQLDYSEHKDRGDLDNPHLQEYEGCHPLADWCALRD
;
A
#
# COMPACT_ATOMS: atom_id res chain seq x y z
N ARG A 1 6.63 13.36 5.70
CA ARG A 1 6.51 12.43 6.84
C ARG A 1 5.78 13.18 7.96
N ASP A 2 4.47 13.21 8.16
CA ASP A 2 3.31 12.46 7.66
C ASP A 2 2.11 13.42 7.56
N ALA A 3 1.78 13.87 6.35
CA ALA A 3 0.68 14.79 6.08
C ALA A 3 -0.67 14.38 6.75
N PRO A 4 -1.04 13.08 6.83
CA PRO A 4 -2.24 12.66 7.53
C PRO A 4 -2.23 12.94 9.05
N ALA A 5 -1.06 12.86 9.69
CA ALA A 5 -0.94 13.16 11.12
C ALA A 5 -1.13 14.66 11.37
N LEU A 6 -0.60 15.51 10.49
CA LEU A 6 -0.79 16.96 10.56
C LEU A 6 -2.26 17.35 10.41
N ARG A 7 -2.99 16.77 9.45
CA ARG A 7 -4.44 17.01 9.29
C ARG A 7 -5.24 16.55 10.52
N ARG A 8 -4.91 15.38 11.08
CA ARG A 8 -5.56 14.91 12.31
C ARG A 8 -5.28 15.84 13.49
N GLY A 9 -4.04 16.28 13.65
CA GLY A 9 -3.65 17.25 14.67
C GLY A 9 -4.42 18.57 14.51
N LEU A 10 -4.43 19.13 13.29
CA LEU A 10 -5.17 20.37 13.01
C LEU A 10 -6.65 20.24 13.36
N ARG A 11 -7.29 19.14 12.93
CA ARG A 11 -8.70 18.86 13.23
C ARG A 11 -8.95 18.77 14.73
N PHE A 12 -8.10 18.06 15.46
CA PHE A 12 -8.17 17.99 16.92
C PHE A 12 -8.13 19.39 17.55
N TYR A 13 -7.19 20.25 17.14
CA TYR A 13 -7.12 21.60 17.68
C TYR A 13 -8.35 22.46 17.33
N GLN A 14 -8.88 22.34 16.12
CA GLN A 14 -10.08 23.06 15.69
C GLN A 14 -11.34 22.61 16.44
N GLU A 15 -11.45 21.33 16.78
CA GLU A 15 -12.60 20.78 17.50
C GLU A 15 -12.51 21.02 19.01
N GLN A 16 -11.29 21.04 19.58
CA GLN A 16 -11.08 21.11 21.03
C GLN A 16 -10.80 22.52 21.55
N TYR A 17 -10.40 23.47 20.70
CA TYR A 17 -10.04 24.82 21.11
C TYR A 17 -10.76 25.88 20.28
N GLY A 18 -11.17 26.96 20.95
CA GLY A 18 -11.72 28.13 20.28
C GLY A 18 -10.68 28.76 19.35
N PHE A 19 -11.08 29.01 18.10
CA PHE A 19 -10.22 29.69 17.13
C PHE A 19 -10.07 31.18 17.50
N VAL A 20 -8.84 31.62 17.76
CA VAL A 20 -8.53 33.01 18.16
C VAL A 20 -7.83 33.83 17.06
N GLY A 21 -7.40 33.20 15.98
CA GLY A 21 -6.72 33.87 14.87
C GLY A 21 -5.65 33.01 14.19
N LYS A 22 -4.99 33.58 13.18
CA LYS A 22 -3.88 32.97 12.46
C LYS A 22 -2.56 33.55 12.96
N LEU A 23 -1.53 32.70 13.03
CA LEU A 23 -0.19 33.14 13.40
C LEU A 23 0.51 33.79 12.20
N VAL A 24 0.82 35.08 12.32
CA VAL A 24 1.67 35.80 11.36
C VAL A 24 3.06 35.16 11.35
N GLY A 25 3.57 34.83 10.16
CA GLY A 25 4.87 34.20 9.98
C GLY A 25 4.94 33.39 8.68
N ARG A 26 5.55 32.20 8.75
CA ARG A 26 5.87 31.39 7.56
C ARG A 26 4.66 31.05 6.69
N PHE A 27 3.49 30.87 7.28
CA PHE A 27 2.31 30.38 6.58
C PHE A 27 1.24 31.44 6.32
N TYR A 28 1.14 32.46 7.18
CA TYR A 28 0.18 33.56 7.04
C TYR A 28 0.88 34.90 7.22
N ASP A 29 0.49 35.90 6.43
CA ASP A 29 1.01 37.27 6.57
C ASP A 29 0.26 38.09 7.63
N GLU A 30 0.61 39.37 7.76
CA GLU A 30 0.01 40.33 8.69
C GLU A 30 -1.50 40.54 8.47
N ASN A 31 -2.00 40.29 7.26
CA ASN A 31 -3.41 40.37 6.92
C ASN A 31 -4.14 39.02 7.12
N GLY A 32 -3.42 37.99 7.59
CA GLY A 32 -3.92 36.62 7.70
C GLY A 32 -4.08 35.90 6.35
N ALA A 33 -3.51 36.45 5.28
CA ALA A 33 -3.55 35.85 3.95
C ALA A 33 -2.53 34.71 3.84
N PRO A 34 -2.85 33.63 3.10
CA PRO A 34 -1.95 32.51 2.91
C PRO A 34 -0.71 32.92 2.12
N THR A 35 0.46 32.64 2.67
CA THR A 35 1.75 32.82 1.98
C THR A 35 1.96 31.74 0.91
N GLU A 36 2.94 31.94 0.04
CA GLU A 36 3.33 30.93 -0.95
C GLU A 36 3.82 29.62 -0.31
N ALA A 37 4.50 29.71 0.85
CA ALA A 37 4.95 28.54 1.58
C ALA A 37 3.78 27.67 2.09
N LEU A 38 2.63 28.28 2.44
CA LEU A 38 1.45 27.52 2.81
C LEU A 38 0.85 26.79 1.61
N LYS A 39 0.71 27.48 0.46
CA LYS A 39 0.17 26.87 -0.76
C LYS A 39 1.00 25.67 -1.22
N GLN A 40 2.33 25.79 -1.18
CA GLN A 40 3.23 24.69 -1.50
C GLN A 40 3.09 23.52 -0.52
N ALA A 41 2.98 23.80 0.78
CA ALA A 41 2.78 22.76 1.78
C ALA A 41 1.44 22.03 1.57
N GLU A 42 0.36 22.76 1.29
CA GLU A 42 -0.96 22.20 1.00
C GLU A 42 -0.95 21.33 -0.27
N ALA A 43 -0.30 21.79 -1.34
CA ALA A 43 -0.15 21.01 -2.58
C ALA A 43 0.58 19.68 -2.35
N LEU A 44 1.69 19.70 -1.59
CA LEU A 44 2.44 18.48 -1.24
C LEU A 44 1.62 17.53 -0.35
N ILE A 45 0.81 18.08 0.55
CA ILE A 45 -0.11 17.29 1.37
C ILE A 45 -1.16 16.61 0.49
N GLU A 46 -1.76 17.33 -0.44
CA GLU A 46 -2.77 16.79 -1.36
C GLU A 46 -2.20 15.69 -2.26
N GLU A 47 -1.02 15.92 -2.85
CA GLU A 47 -0.30 14.92 -3.64
C GLU A 47 0.00 13.67 -2.82
N GLY A 48 0.53 13.83 -1.60
CA GLY A 48 0.82 12.72 -0.71
C GLY A 48 -0.44 11.91 -0.32
N LEU A 49 -1.60 12.57 -0.18
CA LEU A 49 -2.87 11.88 0.06
C LEU A 49 -3.35 11.10 -1.17
N LYS A 50 -3.19 11.64 -2.38
CA LYS A 50 -3.51 10.94 -3.63
C LYS A 50 -2.64 9.69 -3.80
N LEU A 51 -1.32 9.81 -3.63
CA LEU A 51 -0.38 8.69 -3.71
C LEU A 51 -0.67 7.62 -2.65
N LYS A 52 -1.04 8.04 -1.44
CA LYS A 52 -1.44 7.13 -0.38
C LYS A 52 -2.71 6.35 -0.75
N ALA A 53 -3.74 7.03 -1.26
CA ALA A 53 -4.98 6.38 -1.66
C ALA A 53 -4.76 5.37 -2.80
N GLN A 54 -3.92 5.72 -3.78
CA GLN A 54 -3.51 4.81 -4.85
C GLN A 54 -2.79 3.58 -4.29
N SER A 55 -1.82 3.78 -3.40
CA SER A 55 -1.10 2.66 -2.77
C SER A 55 -2.01 1.77 -1.91
N GLU A 56 -3.00 2.34 -1.22
CA GLU A 56 -4.00 1.58 -0.46
C GLU A 56 -4.87 0.71 -1.37
N GLU A 57 -5.23 1.18 -2.55
CA GLU A 57 -5.99 0.41 -3.53
C GLU A 57 -5.15 -0.73 -4.15
N GLU A 58 -3.90 -0.43 -4.54
CA GLU A 58 -2.94 -1.45 -4.99
C GLU A 58 -2.72 -2.54 -3.91
N ASN A 59 -2.59 -2.14 -2.64
CA ASN A 59 -2.42 -3.07 -1.52
C ASN A 59 -3.69 -3.89 -1.24
N ARG A 60 -4.89 -3.42 -1.57
CA ARG A 60 -6.12 -4.23 -1.44
C ARG A 60 -6.14 -5.35 -2.46
N GLN A 61 -5.70 -5.06 -3.69
CA GLN A 61 -5.62 -6.06 -4.76
C GLN A 61 -4.46 -7.03 -4.51
N PHE A 62 -3.28 -6.51 -4.22
CA PHE A 62 -2.05 -7.28 -3.99
C PHE A 62 -1.43 -6.92 -2.63
N PRO A 63 -1.97 -7.45 -1.52
CA PRO A 63 -1.43 -7.18 -0.19
C PRO A 63 0.01 -7.64 -0.08
N PRO A 64 0.93 -6.83 0.47
CA PRO A 64 2.29 -7.26 0.75
C PRO A 64 2.34 -8.54 1.61
N CYS A 65 3.28 -9.43 1.33
CA CYS A 65 3.51 -10.62 2.15
C CYS A 65 3.92 -10.23 3.58
N ASN A 66 3.62 -11.09 4.54
CA ASN A 66 4.35 -11.06 5.81
C ASN A 66 5.76 -11.59 5.58
N SER A 67 6.76 -11.04 6.27
CA SER A 67 8.14 -11.46 6.10
C SER A 67 8.91 -11.40 7.41
N GLU A 68 9.81 -12.36 7.58
CA GLU A 68 10.82 -12.39 8.62
C GLU A 68 12.19 -12.66 8.00
N TRP A 69 13.24 -12.17 8.64
CA TRP A 69 14.61 -12.48 8.28
C TRP A 69 15.37 -12.89 9.53
N SER A 70 16.22 -13.90 9.40
CA SER A 70 17.15 -14.31 10.43
C SER A 70 18.49 -14.68 9.82
N SER A 71 19.57 -14.47 10.57
CA SER A 71 20.92 -14.78 10.09
C SER A 71 21.15 -16.27 9.79
N SER A 72 20.48 -17.16 10.50
CA SER A 72 20.60 -18.61 10.31
C SER A 72 19.62 -19.19 9.29
N GLY A 73 18.48 -18.54 9.08
CA GLY A 73 17.37 -19.05 8.26
C GLY A 73 17.12 -18.30 6.95
N GLY A 74 17.81 -17.18 6.72
CA GLY A 74 17.58 -16.32 5.56
C GLY A 74 16.24 -15.59 5.62
N THR A 75 15.71 -15.25 4.45
CA THR A 75 14.42 -14.56 4.31
C THR A 75 13.28 -15.57 4.20
N ARG A 76 12.29 -15.48 5.09
CA ARG A 76 11.04 -16.24 4.99
C ARG A 76 9.86 -15.29 4.84
N PHE A 77 8.93 -15.63 3.96
CA PHE A 77 7.71 -14.85 3.77
C PHE A 77 6.50 -15.76 3.59
N TRP A 78 5.33 -15.24 3.97
CA TRP A 78 4.08 -15.98 3.92
C TRP A 78 2.87 -15.07 3.76
N CYS A 79 1.80 -15.69 3.31
CA CYS A 79 0.48 -15.11 3.19
C CYS A 79 -0.43 -15.68 4.28
N SER A 80 -1.31 -14.84 4.80
CA SER A 80 -2.35 -15.25 5.74
C SER A 80 -3.60 -14.40 5.49
N LYS A 81 -4.68 -14.63 6.25
CA LYS A 81 -5.87 -13.75 6.21
C LYS A 81 -5.57 -12.30 6.62
N GLN A 82 -4.37 -12.02 7.14
CA GLN A 82 -3.89 -10.70 7.48
C GLN A 82 -2.43 -10.53 7.04
N SER A 83 -2.24 -9.87 5.90
CA SER A 83 -0.92 -9.59 5.33
C SER A 83 -0.90 -8.14 4.84
N GLY A 84 0.24 -7.44 5.01
CA GLY A 84 0.38 -6.07 4.53
C GLY A 84 -0.61 -5.05 5.12
N GLY A 85 -1.16 -5.33 6.31
CA GLY A 85 -2.20 -4.49 6.93
C GLY A 85 -3.61 -4.69 6.38
N VAL A 86 -3.81 -5.63 5.43
CA VAL A 86 -5.11 -5.91 4.82
C VAL A 86 -5.70 -7.20 5.39
N LYS A 87 -6.95 -7.13 5.88
CA LYS A 87 -7.72 -8.29 6.35
C LYS A 87 -8.62 -8.81 5.23
N ARG A 88 -8.63 -10.12 5.02
CA ARG A 88 -9.30 -10.80 3.91
C ARG A 88 -9.78 -12.20 4.31
N ASP A 89 -10.64 -12.80 3.49
CA ASP A 89 -11.25 -14.12 3.71
C ASP A 89 -10.46 -15.29 3.09
N TRP A 90 -9.57 -15.02 2.14
CA TRP A 90 -8.64 -15.97 1.52
C TRP A 90 -7.21 -15.82 2.07
N ILE A 91 -6.34 -16.83 1.86
CA ILE A 91 -4.91 -16.82 2.24
C ILE A 91 -4.02 -16.57 1.02
N GLY A 92 -4.22 -17.33 -0.06
CA GLY A 92 -3.47 -17.16 -1.30
C GLY A 92 -2.02 -17.57 -1.19
N VAL A 93 -1.22 -17.18 -2.18
CA VAL A 93 0.17 -17.62 -2.34
C VAL A 93 1.11 -16.43 -2.56
N PRO A 94 2.37 -16.49 -2.09
CA PRO A 94 3.35 -15.46 -2.36
C PRO A 94 3.75 -15.42 -3.85
N ARG A 95 3.83 -14.22 -4.43
CA ARG A 95 4.36 -13.97 -5.78
C ARG A 95 5.21 -12.70 -5.80
N LYS A 96 6.16 -12.65 -6.74
CA LYS A 96 6.88 -11.43 -7.10
C LYS A 96 5.97 -10.58 -7.97
N LEU A 97 5.64 -9.37 -7.56
CA LEU A 97 4.96 -8.38 -8.39
C LEU A 97 5.97 -7.37 -8.93
N TYR A 98 6.08 -7.28 -10.24
CA TYR A 98 6.96 -6.34 -10.92
C TYR A 98 6.23 -5.06 -11.30
N LYS A 99 6.86 -3.91 -11.05
CA LYS A 99 6.33 -2.63 -11.53
C LYS A 99 6.64 -2.47 -13.02
N PRO A 100 5.67 -2.02 -13.85
CA PRO A 100 5.94 -1.71 -15.25
C PRO A 100 7.14 -0.77 -15.40
N GLY A 101 8.12 -1.18 -16.22
CA GLY A 101 9.33 -0.40 -16.47
C GLY A 101 10.42 -0.49 -15.40
N SER A 102 10.23 -1.26 -14.31
CA SER A 102 11.27 -1.55 -13.32
C SER A 102 11.63 -3.04 -13.29
N ARG A 103 12.87 -3.34 -12.88
CA ARG A 103 13.31 -4.71 -12.53
C ARG A 103 13.04 -5.05 -11.07
N ASP A 104 12.62 -4.07 -10.28
CA ASP A 104 12.30 -4.28 -8.88
C ASP A 104 10.99 -5.06 -8.74
N SER A 105 11.00 -6.02 -7.82
CA SER A 105 9.81 -6.78 -7.44
C SER A 105 9.55 -6.69 -5.95
N CYS A 106 8.29 -6.67 -5.55
CA CYS A 106 7.87 -6.87 -4.17
C CYS A 106 7.15 -8.21 -4.00
N CYS A 107 7.18 -8.77 -2.79
CA CYS A 107 6.36 -9.94 -2.46
C CYS A 107 4.92 -9.50 -2.19
N VAL A 108 3.97 -10.10 -2.89
CA VAL A 108 2.54 -9.91 -2.68
C VAL A 108 1.81 -11.23 -2.52
N CYS A 109 0.68 -11.19 -1.83
CA CYS A 109 -0.23 -12.30 -1.69
C CYS A 109 -1.26 -12.30 -2.82
N VAL A 110 -1.42 -13.45 -3.46
CA VAL A 110 -2.23 -13.59 -4.68
C VAL A 110 -3.33 -14.62 -4.45
N ARG A 111 -4.58 -14.24 -4.75
CA ARG A 111 -5.72 -15.15 -4.64
C ARG A 111 -5.62 -16.22 -5.72
N THR A 112 -5.86 -17.47 -5.33
CA THR A 112 -5.72 -18.64 -6.21
C THR A 112 -7.06 -19.14 -6.76
N THR A 113 -8.17 -18.53 -6.36
CA THR A 113 -9.54 -18.95 -6.70
C THR A 113 -10.44 -17.77 -7.06
N GLY A 114 -11.51 -18.05 -7.81
CA GLY A 114 -12.52 -17.06 -8.23
C GLY A 114 -12.08 -16.19 -9.41
N PRO A 115 -12.87 -15.17 -9.77
CA PRO A 115 -12.56 -14.28 -10.89
C PRO A 115 -11.29 -13.45 -10.63
N PRO A 116 -10.56 -13.01 -11.67
CA PRO A 116 -9.45 -12.07 -11.51
C PRO A 116 -9.95 -10.70 -11.03
N SER A 117 -9.22 -10.07 -10.12
CA SER A 117 -9.63 -8.82 -9.47
C SER A 117 -9.72 -7.62 -10.44
N GLY A 118 -9.00 -7.66 -11.56
CA GLY A 118 -9.02 -6.60 -12.59
C GLY A 118 -9.91 -6.88 -13.81
N GLN A 119 -10.62 -8.01 -13.85
CA GLN A 119 -11.40 -8.46 -15.01
C GLN A 119 -12.75 -9.06 -14.59
N LEU A 120 -13.47 -8.36 -13.71
CA LEU A 120 -14.79 -8.80 -13.22
C LEU A 120 -15.85 -8.90 -14.33
N ASP A 121 -15.67 -8.18 -15.45
CA ASP A 121 -16.64 -8.11 -16.56
C ASP A 121 -16.38 -9.14 -17.68
N TYR A 122 -15.33 -9.96 -17.58
CA TYR A 122 -15.05 -11.00 -18.57
C TYR A 122 -15.76 -12.31 -18.17
N SER A 123 -16.67 -12.78 -19.02
CA SER A 123 -17.49 -13.97 -18.77
C SER A 123 -16.73 -15.31 -18.81
N GLU A 124 -15.49 -15.30 -19.32
CA GLU A 124 -14.65 -16.50 -19.44
C GLU A 124 -13.37 -16.33 -18.61
N HIS A 125 -13.41 -16.79 -17.36
CA HIS A 125 -12.24 -16.90 -16.51
C HIS A 125 -12.09 -18.33 -15.97
N LYS A 126 -10.85 -18.75 -15.70
CA LYS A 126 -10.53 -20.12 -15.24
C LYS A 126 -10.75 -20.31 -13.73
N ASP A 127 -11.34 -19.33 -13.05
CA ASP A 127 -11.52 -19.28 -11.59
C ASP A 127 -10.21 -19.46 -10.80
N ARG A 128 -9.09 -18.99 -11.36
CA ARG A 128 -7.74 -19.09 -10.77
C ARG A 128 -7.32 -17.84 -9.97
N GLY A 129 -8.28 -17.00 -9.61
CA GLY A 129 -8.03 -15.72 -8.95
C GLY A 129 -7.13 -14.83 -9.80
N ASP A 130 -6.07 -14.32 -9.19
CA ASP A 130 -5.13 -13.38 -9.83
C ASP A 130 -3.84 -14.05 -10.35
N LEU A 131 -3.77 -15.39 -10.33
CA LEU A 131 -2.56 -16.14 -10.72
C LEU A 131 -2.09 -15.89 -12.17
N ASP A 132 -3.01 -15.53 -13.06
CA ASP A 132 -2.72 -15.34 -14.49
C ASP A 132 -2.33 -13.87 -14.81
N ASN A 133 -2.10 -13.03 -13.80
CA ASN A 133 -1.64 -11.65 -14.01
C ASN A 133 -0.21 -11.64 -14.58
N PRO A 134 0.05 -10.96 -15.72
CA PRO A 134 1.33 -11.00 -16.43
C PRO A 134 2.48 -10.32 -15.67
N HIS A 135 2.20 -9.54 -14.64
CA HIS A 135 3.21 -8.88 -13.81
C HIS A 135 3.62 -9.70 -12.58
N LEU A 136 3.04 -10.89 -12.41
CA LEU A 136 3.37 -11.81 -11.33
C LEU A 136 4.35 -12.88 -11.78
N GLN A 137 5.27 -13.24 -10.90
CA GLN A 137 6.18 -14.37 -11.08
C GLN A 137 6.27 -15.22 -9.82
N GLU A 138 6.45 -16.53 -10.00
CA GLU A 138 6.70 -17.47 -8.91
C GLU A 138 8.12 -17.31 -8.36
N TYR A 139 8.30 -17.72 -7.09
CA TYR A 139 9.62 -17.83 -6.49
C TYR A 139 10.23 -19.18 -6.84
N GLU A 140 11.44 -19.17 -7.41
CA GLU A 140 12.19 -20.39 -7.69
C GLU A 140 12.47 -21.16 -6.39
N GLY A 141 12.34 -22.48 -6.42
CA GLY A 141 12.57 -23.35 -5.27
C GLY A 141 11.41 -23.42 -4.25
N CYS A 142 10.33 -22.68 -4.47
CA CYS A 142 9.14 -22.70 -3.61
C CYS A 142 7.96 -23.38 -4.30
N HIS A 143 7.14 -24.10 -3.51
CA HIS A 143 5.99 -24.80 -4.06
C HIS A 143 4.95 -23.78 -4.56
N PRO A 144 4.45 -23.89 -5.81
CA PRO A 144 3.63 -22.84 -6.43
C PRO A 144 2.34 -22.56 -5.66
N LEU A 145 1.79 -23.56 -4.98
CA LEU A 145 0.56 -23.44 -4.19
C LEU A 145 0.77 -23.30 -2.68
N ALA A 146 2.01 -23.18 -2.21
CA ALA A 146 2.27 -22.95 -0.79
C ALA A 146 1.95 -21.50 -0.41
N ASP A 147 1.41 -21.33 0.79
CA ASP A 147 1.15 -20.02 1.40
C ASP A 147 2.41 -19.37 1.97
N TRP A 148 3.55 -20.05 1.94
CA TRP A 148 4.84 -19.54 2.41
C TRP A 148 6.01 -20.00 1.54
N CYS A 149 7.15 -19.31 1.69
CA CYS A 149 8.40 -19.62 1.01
C CYS A 149 9.57 -19.12 1.87
N ALA A 150 10.70 -19.84 1.83
CA ALA A 150 11.94 -19.42 2.46
C ALA A 150 13.06 -19.44 1.43
N LEU A 151 13.70 -18.29 1.26
CA LEU A 151 14.87 -18.11 0.41
C LEU A 151 16.10 -18.24 1.30
N ARG A 152 17.00 -19.14 0.92
CA ARG A 152 18.33 -19.20 1.50
C ARG A 152 19.19 -18.18 0.76
N ASP A 153 19.88 -17.34 1.53
CA ASP A 153 20.89 -16.41 1.01
C ASP A 153 22.13 -17.16 0.52
#